data_AF-A0A817KTC2-F1
#
_entry.id   AF-A0A817KTC2-F1
#
_cell.length_a   1.000
_cell.length_b   1.000
_cell.length_c   1.000
_cell.angle_alpha   90.00
_cell.angle_beta   90.00
_cell.angle_gamma   90.00
#
_symmetry.space_group_name_H-M   'P 1'
#
loop_
_entity.id
_entity.type
_entity.pdbx_description
1 polymer ?
#
loop_
_entity_poly.entity_id
_entity_poly.type
_entity_poly.pdbx_seq_one_letter_code
_entity_poly.pdbx_strand_id
1 'polypeptide(L)'
;MNIVCTHIVTMFNNLICLKFHPYSDIYVAREERLSFSLSEPPIFFSSSLMELHINVEDFTDCLYLLDGRFKQLHTFYVDVHWFPPPSPVIINKEELIHLKCFSLTCDLKMLFYEESVVPLLHRMSNIEQLSLYIIIDRLYDPYNSFVDGDNLKKDIICHMPKLKNFVFSIHSIINHLDFSINLPSNQDIQRTFKDLEDYQIVSYIDYFPNEKSGRCHIYSCPSQMRYYYKLANSFPGGLFKSVRHVFLYDEHPFEFEFFIRIAQACPFLKTLVMENESPQNYEQFKKSNVDNRNLPIIKYPHLTLLNLLCAHNDYIEQFLDNTKTCLSNNIHLVVDYNSLQTVTYNFTRNTTRVNCVNIRLDKIASDPIFTENLTLMKRSSNGVIKLLDDSIFDRFYSQILPKIHHKIKWLDLEPLSMERILLAVDYPNLHGLSLFNIERELGVRLFGEESHLDRIFKNQITTLNITLAENNIIASTSDIMNIVCTHILTMFNNLICLKFHPYSNIHVASDERLSFSLKEPPTFFSSSLMELHINVEDFTDCLYLLDGRFKQLHTFYVNVHVFFSPTQAIINKVPGLETGLIFMAQPGPTRPS
;
A
#
# COMPACT_ATOMS: atom_id res chain seq x y z
N MET A 1 -12.03 10.95 8.20
CA MET A 1 -11.60 12.05 7.29
C MET A 1 -12.76 12.88 6.76
N ASN A 2 -13.89 12.27 6.37
CA ASN A 2 -15.12 12.96 5.91
C ASN A 2 -15.62 14.05 6.90
N ILE A 3 -15.62 13.75 8.21
CA ILE A 3 -15.96 14.70 9.28
C ILE A 3 -14.98 15.89 9.33
N VAL A 4 -13.67 15.63 9.21
CA VAL A 4 -12.61 16.66 9.28
C VAL A 4 -12.72 17.63 8.10
N CYS A 5 -12.96 17.12 6.90
CA CYS A 5 -13.16 17.97 5.74
C CYS A 5 -14.44 18.79 5.88
N THR A 6 -15.55 18.17 6.30
CA THR A 6 -16.86 18.83 6.55
C THR A 6 -16.66 20.03 7.46
N HIS A 7 -15.89 19.86 8.53
CA HIS A 7 -15.56 20.94 9.45
C HIS A 7 -14.61 21.99 8.83
N ILE A 8 -13.56 21.60 8.11
CA ILE A 8 -12.62 22.57 7.49
C ILE A 8 -13.34 23.45 6.45
N VAL A 9 -14.15 22.88 5.56
CA VAL A 9 -14.82 23.65 4.50
C VAL A 9 -15.92 24.54 5.09
N THR A 10 -16.71 24.05 6.05
CA THR A 10 -17.73 24.87 6.72
C THR A 10 -17.14 25.96 7.63
N MET A 11 -15.93 25.76 8.17
CA MET A 11 -15.23 26.78 8.96
C MET A 11 -14.64 27.92 8.11
N PHE A 12 -14.38 27.71 6.82
CA PHE A 12 -13.70 28.67 5.96
C PHE A 12 -14.50 29.01 4.69
N ASN A 13 -15.62 29.74 4.85
CA ASN A 13 -16.49 30.20 3.74
C ASN A 13 -15.82 31.09 2.68
N ASN A 14 -14.57 31.53 2.89
CA ASN A 14 -13.80 32.39 1.97
C ASN A 14 -12.57 31.69 1.38
N LEU A 15 -12.49 30.36 1.48
CA LEU A 15 -11.34 29.62 0.99
C LEU A 15 -11.34 29.62 -0.56
N ILE A 16 -10.24 30.07 -1.17
CA ILE A 16 -10.10 30.22 -2.64
C ILE A 16 -9.42 28.98 -3.26
N CYS A 17 -8.49 28.35 -2.53
CA CYS A 17 -7.73 27.20 -2.98
C CYS A 17 -7.64 26.17 -1.84
N LEU A 18 -7.98 24.91 -2.14
CA LEU A 18 -7.92 23.79 -1.20
C LEU A 18 -7.09 22.67 -1.81
N LYS A 19 -6.05 22.22 -1.08
CA LYS A 19 -5.19 21.10 -1.50
C LYS A 19 -5.16 20.02 -0.42
N PHE A 20 -5.64 18.84 -0.77
CA PHE A 20 -5.49 17.64 0.05
C PHE A 20 -4.33 16.81 -0.47
N HIS A 21 -3.21 16.84 0.26
CA HIS A 21 -2.08 15.96 0.00
C HIS A 21 -2.00 14.92 1.11
N PRO A 22 -2.41 13.66 0.89
CA PRO A 22 -2.01 12.58 1.78
C PRO A 22 -0.49 12.37 1.61
N TYR A 23 0.32 12.74 2.61
CA TYR A 23 1.76 12.43 2.66
C TYR A 23 2.01 10.92 2.44
N SER A 24 3.15 10.38 1.96
CA SER A 24 4.51 10.86 1.66
C SER A 24 5.12 10.00 0.52
N ASP A 25 6.16 10.50 -0.16
CA ASP A 25 6.86 9.93 -1.33
C ASP A 25 7.57 8.55 -1.12
N ILE A 26 7.15 7.75 -0.14
CA ILE A 26 7.81 6.49 0.23
C ILE A 26 6.87 5.32 -0.05
N TYR A 27 6.93 4.82 -1.29
CA TYR A 27 6.47 3.47 -1.63
C TYR A 27 7.39 2.46 -0.92
N VAL A 28 7.00 1.97 0.25
CA VAL A 28 7.51 0.73 0.82
C VAL A 28 6.31 -0.17 1.03
N ALA A 29 6.08 -1.08 0.08
CA ALA A 29 5.38 -2.38 0.16
C ALA A 29 4.25 -2.64 1.21
N ARG A 30 3.61 -1.61 1.78
CA ARG A 30 2.45 -1.69 2.65
C ARG A 30 1.37 -0.79 2.05
N GLU A 31 0.26 -1.41 1.68
CA GLU A 31 -0.93 -0.83 1.04
C GLU A 31 -1.77 0.05 1.99
N GLU A 32 -1.16 0.84 2.86
CA GLU A 32 -1.90 1.80 3.69
C GLU A 32 -1.69 3.21 3.14
N ARG A 33 -2.51 3.56 2.15
CA ARG A 33 -2.65 4.93 1.65
C ARG A 33 -3.87 5.56 2.30
N LEU A 34 -3.72 6.78 2.79
CA LEU A 34 -4.86 7.57 3.22
C LEU A 34 -5.57 8.14 1.99
N SER A 35 -6.60 7.46 1.53
CA SER A 35 -7.49 7.90 0.47
C SER A 35 -8.86 8.30 1.02
N PHE A 36 -9.56 9.17 0.29
CA PHE A 36 -10.94 9.51 0.61
C PHE A 36 -11.86 8.44 0.05
N SER A 37 -12.69 7.83 0.89
CA SER A 37 -13.85 7.03 0.48
C SER A 37 -15.11 7.69 1.05
N LEU A 38 -16.08 7.98 0.18
CA LEU A 38 -17.38 8.53 0.57
C LEU A 38 -18.43 7.43 0.45
N SER A 39 -18.97 6.98 1.60
CA SER A 39 -20.15 6.10 1.59
C SER A 39 -21.44 6.84 1.19
N GLU A 40 -21.45 8.17 1.30
CA GLU A 40 -22.58 9.05 0.95
C GLU A 40 -22.07 10.40 0.41
N PRO A 41 -22.84 11.09 -0.47
CA PRO A 41 -22.50 12.41 -0.96
C PRO A 41 -22.35 13.39 0.22
N PRO A 42 -21.18 14.01 0.41
CA PRO A 42 -20.93 14.79 1.61
C PRO A 42 -21.59 16.18 1.60
N ILE A 43 -22.05 16.67 2.74
CA ILE A 43 -22.78 17.95 2.85
C ILE A 43 -21.79 19.14 2.80
N PHE A 44 -21.23 19.42 1.62
CA PHE A 44 -20.30 20.52 1.38
C PHE A 44 -20.88 21.56 0.44
N PHE A 45 -20.72 22.84 0.76
CA PHE A 45 -20.94 23.94 -0.18
C PHE A 45 -19.86 24.99 0.03
N SER A 46 -19.17 25.40 -1.04
CA SER A 46 -18.36 26.61 -1.03
C SER A 46 -18.69 27.45 -2.25
N SER A 47 -19.11 28.69 -2.00
CA SER A 47 -19.38 29.65 -3.05
C SER A 47 -18.12 30.38 -3.54
N SER A 48 -16.97 30.27 -2.87
CA SER A 48 -15.75 31.01 -3.19
C SER A 48 -14.58 30.16 -3.71
N LEU A 49 -14.68 28.83 -3.59
CA LEU A 49 -13.59 27.93 -3.95
C LEU A 49 -13.40 27.91 -5.46
N MET A 50 -12.21 28.33 -5.92
CA MET A 50 -11.87 28.43 -7.33
C MET A 50 -10.90 27.32 -7.78
N GLU A 51 -10.14 26.75 -6.86
CA GLU A 51 -9.16 25.69 -7.13
C GLU A 51 -9.26 24.56 -6.09
N LEU A 52 -9.38 23.32 -6.56
CA LEU A 52 -9.44 22.12 -5.70
C LEU A 52 -8.44 21.07 -6.20
N HIS A 53 -7.59 20.58 -5.30
CA HIS A 53 -6.70 19.45 -5.52
C HIS A 53 -7.06 18.36 -4.52
N ILE A 54 -7.40 17.16 -5.01
CA ILE A 54 -7.77 16.05 -4.14
C ILE A 54 -7.25 14.72 -4.66
N ASN A 55 -6.90 13.84 -3.73
CA ASN A 55 -6.63 12.44 -4.02
C ASN A 55 -7.81 11.63 -3.51
N VAL A 56 -8.48 10.86 -4.36
CA VAL A 56 -9.62 10.02 -3.95
C VAL A 56 -9.28 8.55 -4.07
N GLU A 57 -9.96 7.76 -3.24
CA GLU A 57 -9.92 6.31 -3.40
C GLU A 57 -10.73 5.93 -4.62
N ASP A 58 -12.01 6.30 -4.66
CA ASP A 58 -12.93 5.91 -5.72
C ASP A 58 -13.23 7.10 -6.65
N PHE A 59 -13.26 6.86 -7.95
CA PHE A 59 -13.73 7.87 -8.91
C PHE A 59 -15.15 8.36 -8.65
N THR A 60 -16.02 7.50 -8.12
CA THR A 60 -17.37 7.87 -7.71
C THR A 60 -17.33 9.01 -6.70
N ASP A 61 -16.29 9.06 -5.85
CA ASP A 61 -16.07 10.17 -4.92
C ASP A 61 -15.77 11.48 -5.65
N CYS A 62 -15.04 11.44 -6.78
CA CYS A 62 -14.87 12.62 -7.65
C CYS A 62 -16.22 13.12 -8.17
N LEU A 63 -17.06 12.19 -8.64
CA LEU A 63 -18.36 12.51 -9.22
C LEU A 63 -19.26 13.16 -8.15
N TYR A 64 -19.25 12.61 -6.93
CA TYR A 64 -19.96 13.21 -5.80
C TYR A 64 -19.42 14.59 -5.41
N LEU A 65 -18.14 14.89 -5.58
CA LEU A 65 -17.63 16.24 -5.30
C LEU A 65 -18.08 17.26 -6.35
N LEU A 66 -18.30 16.82 -7.59
CA LEU A 66 -18.65 17.66 -8.73
C LEU A 66 -20.15 17.95 -8.87
N ASP A 67 -21.00 17.17 -8.20
CA ASP A 67 -22.46 17.29 -8.23
C ASP A 67 -22.96 18.51 -7.42
N GLY A 68 -23.02 19.67 -8.08
CA GLY A 68 -23.80 20.86 -7.70
C GLY A 68 -23.21 21.81 -6.66
N ARG A 69 -22.02 21.51 -6.14
CA ARG A 69 -21.56 22.09 -4.86
C ARG A 69 -20.49 23.18 -4.96
N PHE A 70 -19.85 23.35 -6.12
CA PHE A 70 -18.79 24.35 -6.32
C PHE A 70 -19.06 25.26 -7.52
N LYS A 71 -19.99 26.20 -7.36
CA LYS A 71 -20.43 27.11 -8.45
C LYS A 71 -19.34 28.04 -9.00
N GLN A 72 -18.21 28.22 -8.31
CA GLN A 72 -17.09 29.06 -8.75
C GLN A 72 -15.81 28.28 -9.06
N LEU A 73 -15.87 26.93 -9.06
CA LEU A 73 -14.68 26.12 -9.31
C LEU A 73 -14.22 26.30 -10.76
N HIS A 74 -13.05 26.90 -10.94
CA HIS A 74 -12.42 27.07 -12.24
C HIS A 74 -11.42 25.97 -12.54
N THR A 75 -10.78 25.44 -11.51
CA THR A 75 -9.69 24.47 -11.65
C THR A 75 -9.87 23.29 -10.73
N PHE A 76 -9.86 22.08 -11.29
CA PHE A 76 -9.98 20.84 -10.53
C PHE A 76 -8.89 19.84 -10.91
N TYR A 77 -8.06 19.48 -9.93
CA TYR A 77 -7.05 18.45 -10.06
C TYR A 77 -7.45 17.26 -9.21
N VAL A 78 -7.48 16.08 -9.82
CA VAL A 78 -7.84 14.86 -9.12
C VAL A 78 -6.91 13.70 -9.46
N ASP A 79 -6.38 13.10 -8.41
CA ASP A 79 -5.63 11.85 -8.48
C ASP A 79 -6.52 10.72 -7.93
N VAL A 80 -6.80 9.70 -8.75
CA VAL A 80 -7.73 8.61 -8.46
C VAL A 80 -6.95 7.30 -8.29
N HIS A 81 -7.28 6.52 -7.26
CA HIS A 81 -6.57 5.28 -6.94
C HIS A 81 -7.32 4.00 -7.31
N TRP A 82 -8.65 4.01 -7.27
CA TRP A 82 -9.52 2.88 -7.54
C TRP A 82 -10.68 3.31 -8.44
N PHE A 83 -11.01 2.45 -9.39
CA PHE A 83 -12.14 2.63 -10.30
C PHE A 83 -12.99 1.35 -10.32
N PRO A 84 -14.10 1.28 -9.57
CA PRO A 84 -15.06 0.22 -9.80
C PRO A 84 -15.82 0.51 -11.10
N PRO A 85 -16.42 -0.51 -11.75
CA PRO A 85 -17.39 -0.24 -12.80
C PRO A 85 -18.47 0.70 -12.23
N PRO A 86 -18.78 1.81 -12.92
CA PRO A 86 -19.56 2.88 -12.32
C PRO A 86 -20.95 2.38 -11.93
N SER A 87 -21.35 2.66 -10.67
CA SER A 87 -22.77 2.92 -10.43
C SER A 87 -23.15 4.18 -11.22
N PRO A 88 -24.33 4.23 -11.87
CA PRO A 88 -24.72 5.34 -12.73
C PRO A 88 -24.98 6.60 -11.88
N VAL A 89 -23.92 7.32 -11.50
CA VAL A 89 -24.04 8.63 -10.87
C VAL A 89 -24.34 9.65 -11.98
N ILE A 90 -25.58 10.14 -11.96
CA ILE A 90 -26.08 11.18 -12.86
C ILE A 90 -25.61 12.52 -12.30
N ILE A 91 -24.54 13.09 -12.87
CA ILE A 91 -24.14 14.48 -12.62
C ILE A 91 -24.93 15.36 -13.56
N ASN A 92 -25.50 16.45 -13.04
CA ASN A 92 -26.26 17.39 -13.84
C ASN A 92 -25.32 18.29 -14.68
N LYS A 93 -25.53 18.37 -16.01
CA LYS A 93 -24.65 19.11 -16.94
C LYS A 93 -24.52 20.61 -16.63
N GLU A 94 -25.53 21.20 -15.98
CA GLU A 94 -25.57 22.62 -15.67
C GLU A 94 -24.53 23.05 -14.61
N GLU A 95 -23.97 22.09 -13.87
CA GLU A 95 -23.17 22.37 -12.67
C GLU A 95 -21.66 22.52 -12.94
N LEU A 96 -21.19 22.11 -14.13
CA LEU A 96 -19.77 22.12 -14.51
C LEU A 96 -19.40 23.27 -15.46
N ILE A 97 -20.32 24.22 -15.71
CA ILE A 97 -20.15 25.28 -16.72
C ILE A 97 -18.96 26.21 -16.41
N HIS A 98 -18.63 26.37 -15.12
CA HIS A 98 -17.56 27.26 -14.68
C HIS A 98 -16.17 26.63 -14.73
N LEU A 99 -16.06 25.30 -14.83
CA LEU A 99 -14.79 24.61 -14.84
C LEU A 99 -14.04 24.89 -16.15
N LYS A 100 -12.83 25.44 -16.04
CA LYS A 100 -11.96 25.79 -17.18
C LYS A 100 -10.75 24.87 -17.28
N CYS A 101 -10.26 24.37 -16.15
CA CYS A 101 -9.06 23.54 -16.09
C CYS A 101 -9.40 22.24 -15.35
N PHE A 102 -9.08 21.10 -15.97
CA PHE A 102 -9.27 19.79 -15.37
C PHE A 102 -8.03 18.93 -15.57
N SER A 103 -7.61 18.26 -14.50
CA SER A 103 -6.52 17.28 -14.54
C SER A 103 -6.97 15.99 -13.87
N LEU A 104 -6.84 14.89 -14.59
CA LEU A 104 -7.13 13.54 -14.08
C LEU A 104 -5.87 12.69 -14.16
N THR A 105 -5.42 12.21 -13.01
CA THR A 105 -4.37 11.19 -12.90
C THR A 105 -4.99 9.91 -12.35
N CYS A 106 -4.82 8.78 -13.03
CA CYS A 106 -5.25 7.47 -12.53
C CYS A 106 -4.08 6.49 -12.58
N ASP A 107 -3.58 6.13 -11.41
CA ASP A 107 -2.18 5.69 -11.26
C ASP A 107 -2.02 4.17 -11.06
N LEU A 108 -3.09 3.46 -10.68
CA LEU A 108 -2.94 2.11 -10.12
C LEU A 108 -3.91 1.04 -10.63
N LYS A 109 -5.08 1.40 -11.16
CA LYS A 109 -6.05 0.42 -11.63
C LYS A 109 -6.70 0.84 -12.95
N MET A 110 -7.05 -0.20 -13.70
CA MET A 110 -7.51 -0.17 -15.09
C MET A 110 -8.77 0.68 -15.21
N LEU A 111 -8.75 1.66 -16.12
CA LEU A 111 -9.91 2.48 -16.42
C LEU A 111 -10.75 1.88 -17.53
N PHE A 112 -12.06 1.81 -17.28
CA PHE A 112 -13.10 1.71 -18.31
C PHE A 112 -13.21 3.06 -19.03
N TYR A 113 -12.31 3.27 -19.99
CA TYR A 113 -12.17 4.54 -20.70
C TYR A 113 -13.50 5.01 -21.30
N GLU A 114 -14.23 4.13 -21.98
CA GLU A 114 -15.46 4.46 -22.70
C GLU A 114 -16.68 4.62 -21.77
N GLU A 115 -16.72 3.86 -20.69
CA GLU A 115 -17.84 3.83 -19.75
C GLU A 115 -17.75 4.92 -18.69
N SER A 116 -16.54 5.42 -18.41
CA SER A 116 -16.31 6.29 -17.26
C SER A 116 -15.62 7.61 -17.61
N VAL A 117 -14.50 7.55 -18.33
CA VAL A 117 -13.70 8.76 -18.63
C VAL A 117 -14.41 9.59 -19.68
N VAL A 118 -14.79 8.98 -20.81
CA VAL A 118 -15.46 9.67 -21.92
C VAL A 118 -16.78 10.35 -21.50
N PRO A 119 -17.71 9.67 -20.79
CA PRO A 119 -18.96 10.31 -20.39
C PRO A 119 -18.77 11.46 -19.40
N LEU A 120 -17.78 11.39 -18.51
CA LEU A 120 -17.43 12.52 -17.63
C LEU A 120 -16.93 13.71 -18.44
N LEU A 121 -15.95 13.48 -19.32
CA LEU A 121 -15.34 14.51 -20.14
C LEU A 121 -16.38 15.18 -21.06
N HIS A 122 -17.31 14.42 -21.63
CA HIS A 122 -18.44 14.95 -22.41
C HIS A 122 -19.37 15.90 -21.64
N ARG A 123 -19.44 15.78 -20.31
CA ARG A 123 -20.21 16.71 -19.45
C ARG A 123 -19.44 18.02 -19.19
N MET A 124 -18.14 18.06 -19.47
CA MET A 124 -17.25 19.19 -19.21
C MET A 124 -16.86 19.94 -20.50
N SER A 125 -17.82 20.19 -21.39
CA SER A 125 -17.57 20.81 -22.72
C SER A 125 -16.99 22.23 -22.68
N ASN A 126 -16.92 22.87 -21.50
CA ASN A 126 -16.40 24.23 -21.31
C ASN A 126 -14.91 24.29 -20.96
N ILE A 127 -14.25 23.15 -20.75
CA ILE A 127 -12.83 23.09 -20.40
C ILE A 127 -11.99 23.77 -21.48
N GLU A 128 -11.09 24.65 -21.03
CA GLU A 128 -10.05 25.29 -21.83
C GLU A 128 -8.71 24.55 -21.74
N GLN A 129 -8.45 23.85 -20.62
CA GLN A 129 -7.22 23.10 -20.39
C GLN A 129 -7.50 21.72 -19.79
N LEU A 130 -7.07 20.66 -20.46
CA LEU A 130 -7.20 19.28 -20.02
C LEU A 130 -5.83 18.63 -19.86
N SER A 131 -5.61 17.97 -18.71
CA SER A 131 -4.47 17.10 -18.47
C SER A 131 -4.96 15.69 -18.13
N LEU A 132 -4.52 14.68 -18.89
CA LEU A 132 -5.01 13.31 -18.75
C LEU A 132 -3.85 12.32 -18.62
N TYR A 133 -3.67 11.74 -17.44
CA TYR A 133 -2.66 10.72 -17.16
C TYR A 133 -3.35 9.43 -16.73
N ILE A 134 -3.53 8.50 -17.66
CA ILE A 134 -4.39 7.33 -17.45
C ILE A 134 -3.76 6.02 -17.92
N ILE A 135 -4.15 4.94 -17.24
CA ILE A 135 -3.87 3.56 -17.64
C ILE A 135 -5.20 2.89 -17.98
N ILE A 136 -5.30 2.37 -19.20
CA ILE A 136 -6.50 1.79 -19.78
C ILE A 136 -6.24 0.30 -19.97
N ASP A 137 -7.21 -0.52 -19.58
CA ASP A 137 -7.24 -1.92 -19.98
C ASP A 137 -8.52 -2.20 -20.77
N ARG A 138 -8.35 -2.77 -21.95
CA ARG A 138 -9.44 -3.21 -22.82
C ARG A 138 -9.53 -4.73 -22.89
N LEU A 139 -9.39 -5.40 -21.75
CA LEU A 139 -9.59 -6.85 -21.56
C LEU A 139 -10.79 -7.44 -22.31
N TYR A 140 -11.87 -6.66 -22.49
CA TYR A 140 -13.14 -7.14 -23.04
C TYR A 140 -13.39 -6.74 -24.51
N ASP A 141 -12.55 -5.92 -25.13
CA ASP A 141 -12.69 -5.56 -26.55
C ASP A 141 -11.45 -6.00 -27.36
N PRO A 142 -11.50 -7.20 -27.97
CA PRO A 142 -10.38 -7.73 -28.74
C PRO A 142 -10.12 -6.95 -30.05
N TYR A 143 -11.02 -6.09 -30.48
CA TYR A 143 -10.90 -5.35 -31.75
C TYR A 143 -10.35 -3.95 -31.60
N ASN A 144 -10.24 -3.45 -30.37
CA ASN A 144 -9.91 -2.06 -30.10
C ASN A 144 -8.81 -1.98 -29.05
N SER A 145 -7.62 -2.50 -29.33
CA SER A 145 -6.66 -2.84 -28.27
C SER A 145 -5.92 -1.66 -27.59
N PHE A 146 -6.05 -0.44 -28.10
CA PHE A 146 -5.47 0.78 -27.50
C PHE A 146 -6.26 2.03 -27.91
N VAL A 147 -6.04 3.15 -27.19
CA VAL A 147 -6.62 4.45 -27.53
C VAL A 147 -5.69 5.19 -28.48
N ASP A 148 -6.15 5.45 -29.70
CA ASP A 148 -5.39 6.12 -30.74
C ASP A 148 -5.85 7.58 -30.97
N GLY A 149 -5.29 8.25 -31.98
CA GLY A 149 -5.63 9.63 -32.30
C GLY A 149 -7.08 9.81 -32.77
N ASP A 150 -7.64 8.82 -33.48
CA ASP A 150 -9.04 8.84 -33.93
C ASP A 150 -9.99 8.71 -32.73
N ASN A 151 -9.67 7.86 -31.76
CA ASN A 151 -10.38 7.76 -30.49
C ASN A 151 -10.35 9.10 -29.74
N LEU A 152 -9.17 9.70 -29.51
CA LEU A 152 -9.09 10.98 -28.78
C LEU A 152 -9.85 12.10 -29.50
N LYS A 153 -9.78 12.12 -30.84
CA LYS A 153 -10.51 13.09 -31.65
C LYS A 153 -12.01 12.95 -31.44
N LYS A 154 -12.53 11.73 -31.61
CA LYS A 154 -13.96 11.41 -31.50
C LYS A 154 -14.48 11.62 -30.08
N ASP A 155 -13.77 11.10 -29.08
CA ASP A 155 -14.27 10.95 -27.71
C ASP A 155 -13.94 12.14 -26.80
N ILE A 156 -13.03 13.02 -27.19
CA ILE A 156 -12.64 14.18 -26.37
C ILE A 156 -12.72 15.46 -27.20
N ILE A 157 -11.94 15.56 -28.28
CA ILE A 157 -11.72 16.83 -28.97
C ILE A 157 -13.01 17.36 -29.61
N CYS A 158 -13.78 16.50 -30.29
CA CYS A 158 -15.05 16.87 -30.90
C CYS A 158 -16.09 17.37 -29.88
N HIS A 159 -15.96 16.97 -28.60
CA HIS A 159 -16.88 17.32 -27.53
C HIS A 159 -16.41 18.50 -26.67
N MET A 160 -15.19 19.01 -26.89
CA MET A 160 -14.59 20.12 -26.13
C MET A 160 -14.16 21.27 -27.04
N PRO A 161 -15.11 22.03 -27.63
CA PRO A 161 -14.79 23.08 -28.59
C PRO A 161 -14.00 24.28 -28.01
N LYS A 162 -13.91 24.38 -26.68
CA LYS A 162 -13.14 25.44 -25.99
C LYS A 162 -11.73 25.00 -25.60
N LEU A 163 -11.36 23.75 -25.83
CA LEU A 163 -10.08 23.19 -25.43
C LEU A 163 -8.94 23.86 -26.21
N LYS A 164 -8.08 24.59 -25.50
CA LYS A 164 -6.91 25.28 -26.05
C LYS A 164 -5.62 24.54 -25.77
N ASN A 165 -5.58 23.79 -24.67
CA ASN A 165 -4.41 23.04 -24.24
C ASN A 165 -4.83 21.63 -23.82
N PHE A 166 -4.30 20.63 -24.50
CA PHE A 166 -4.52 19.23 -24.17
C PHE A 166 -3.19 18.52 -23.95
N VAL A 167 -2.93 18.11 -22.71
CA VAL A 167 -1.76 17.32 -22.36
C VAL A 167 -2.23 15.94 -21.96
N PHE A 168 -1.64 14.89 -22.51
CA PHE A 168 -2.01 13.53 -22.17
C PHE A 168 -0.81 12.57 -22.08
N SER A 169 -1.01 11.50 -21.33
CA SER A 169 -0.14 10.35 -21.15
C SER A 169 -1.03 9.14 -20.92
N ILE A 170 -1.16 8.30 -21.93
CA ILE A 170 -2.14 7.21 -21.97
C ILE A 170 -1.38 5.91 -22.15
N HIS A 171 -1.48 5.03 -21.16
CA HIS A 171 -0.95 3.68 -21.24
C HIS A 171 -2.11 2.73 -21.52
N SER A 172 -2.11 2.06 -22.67
CA SER A 172 -3.08 1.02 -23.00
C SER A 172 -2.45 -0.36 -22.82
N ILE A 173 -3.12 -1.24 -22.07
CA ILE A 173 -2.77 -2.65 -21.96
C ILE A 173 -3.43 -3.38 -23.12
N ILE A 174 -2.61 -4.08 -23.91
CA ILE A 174 -3.00 -4.84 -25.08
C ILE A 174 -2.99 -6.31 -24.65
N ASN A 175 -4.15 -6.95 -24.51
CA ASN A 175 -4.21 -8.37 -24.14
C ASN A 175 -4.13 -9.26 -25.38
N HIS A 176 -3.23 -10.23 -25.36
CA HIS A 176 -3.01 -11.16 -26.47
C HIS A 176 -3.55 -12.54 -26.15
N LEU A 177 -4.80 -12.78 -26.53
CA LEU A 177 -5.31 -14.15 -26.62
C LEU A 177 -4.79 -14.87 -27.88
N ASP A 178 -4.37 -14.14 -28.93
CA ASP A 178 -3.83 -14.71 -30.17
C ASP A 178 -2.64 -13.91 -30.71
N PHE A 179 -1.45 -14.53 -30.74
CA PHE A 179 -0.19 -13.97 -31.28
C PHE A 179 -0.18 -13.83 -32.82
N SER A 180 -1.30 -14.10 -33.49
CA SER A 180 -1.43 -14.13 -34.94
C SER A 180 -1.87 -12.79 -35.56
N ILE A 181 -2.20 -11.79 -34.75
CA ILE A 181 -2.64 -10.47 -35.21
C ILE A 181 -1.42 -9.58 -35.45
N ASN A 182 -1.31 -9.01 -36.65
CA ASN A 182 -0.33 -7.97 -36.97
C ASN A 182 -0.53 -6.76 -36.06
N LEU A 183 0.36 -6.61 -35.09
CA LEU A 183 0.38 -5.44 -34.21
C LEU A 183 0.75 -4.18 -34.99
N PRO A 184 0.08 -3.05 -34.73
CA PRO A 184 0.47 -1.79 -35.34
C PRO A 184 1.88 -1.43 -34.88
N SER A 185 2.69 -0.89 -35.79
CA SER A 185 3.98 -0.32 -35.40
C SER A 185 3.78 1.03 -34.70
N ASN A 186 4.82 1.53 -34.01
CA ASN A 186 4.81 2.88 -33.44
C ASN A 186 4.46 3.95 -34.50
N GLN A 187 4.91 3.74 -35.74
CA GLN A 187 4.61 4.64 -36.86
C GLN A 187 3.13 4.58 -37.26
N ASP A 188 2.51 3.40 -37.22
CA ASP A 188 1.09 3.25 -37.54
C ASP A 188 0.23 3.97 -36.49
N ILE A 189 0.59 3.86 -35.21
CA ILE A 189 -0.07 4.59 -34.13
C ILE A 189 0.10 6.09 -34.32
N GLN A 190 1.32 6.58 -34.54
CA GLN A 190 1.57 8.02 -34.71
C GLN A 190 0.79 8.61 -35.90
N ARG A 191 0.56 7.82 -36.96
CA ARG A 191 -0.25 8.23 -38.13
C ARG A 191 -1.73 8.44 -37.81
N THR A 192 -2.25 7.96 -36.69
CA THR A 192 -3.64 8.23 -36.27
C THR A 192 -3.80 9.64 -35.69
N PHE A 193 -2.70 10.29 -35.30
CA PHE A 193 -2.71 11.63 -34.69
C PHE A 193 -2.54 12.75 -35.73
N LYS A 194 -2.84 12.50 -37.01
CA LYS A 194 -2.69 13.48 -38.10
C LYS A 194 -3.51 14.74 -37.89
N ASP A 195 -4.65 14.65 -37.20
CA ASP A 195 -5.49 15.81 -36.91
C ASP A 195 -5.05 16.61 -35.67
N LEU A 196 -3.91 16.23 -35.09
CA LEU A 196 -3.31 16.84 -33.90
C LEU A 196 -1.91 17.37 -34.19
N GLU A 197 -1.69 17.94 -35.39
CA GLU A 197 -0.36 18.40 -35.86
C GLU A 197 0.31 19.42 -34.95
N ASP A 198 -0.47 20.21 -34.21
CA ASP A 198 0.04 21.17 -33.22
C ASP A 198 0.71 20.49 -32.01
N TYR A 199 0.50 19.19 -31.82
CA TYR A 199 1.04 18.42 -30.71
C TYR A 199 2.17 17.52 -31.18
N GLN A 200 3.34 17.67 -30.56
CA GLN A 200 4.40 16.68 -30.71
C GLN A 200 4.01 15.43 -29.92
N ILE A 201 3.60 14.38 -30.61
CA ILE A 201 3.13 13.14 -30.00
C ILE A 201 4.19 12.06 -30.15
N VAL A 202 4.45 11.35 -29.06
CA VAL A 202 5.37 10.22 -29.03
C VAL A 202 4.60 8.98 -28.62
N SER A 203 4.90 7.87 -29.28
CA SER A 203 4.38 6.56 -28.90
C SER A 203 5.47 5.50 -28.92
N TYR A 204 5.32 4.50 -28.08
CA TYR A 204 6.03 3.24 -28.21
C TYR A 204 5.16 2.08 -27.71
N ILE A 205 5.48 0.89 -28.19
CA ILE A 205 4.84 -0.36 -27.82
C ILE A 205 5.89 -1.29 -27.25
N ASP A 206 5.55 -1.87 -26.10
CA ASP A 206 6.28 -2.94 -25.46
C ASP A 206 5.50 -4.24 -25.57
N TYR A 207 6.23 -5.35 -25.66
CA TYR A 207 5.65 -6.67 -25.76
C TYR A 207 6.24 -7.59 -24.70
N PHE A 208 5.37 -8.29 -23.99
CA PHE A 208 5.69 -9.14 -22.86
C PHE A 208 5.19 -10.57 -23.16
N PRO A 209 5.99 -11.37 -23.90
CA PRO A 209 5.63 -12.73 -24.30
C PRO A 209 5.17 -13.65 -23.15
N ASN A 210 5.80 -13.57 -21.99
CA ASN A 210 5.48 -14.42 -20.84
C ASN A 210 4.16 -13.99 -20.17
N GLU A 211 3.90 -12.68 -20.09
CA GLU A 211 2.61 -12.13 -19.65
C GLU A 211 1.50 -12.34 -20.71
N LYS A 212 1.86 -12.68 -21.96
CA LYS A 212 0.95 -12.65 -23.12
C LYS A 212 0.23 -11.31 -23.25
N SER A 213 0.96 -10.24 -22.98
CA SER A 213 0.44 -8.88 -22.98
C SER A 213 1.37 -7.97 -23.78
N GLY A 214 0.82 -6.88 -24.28
CA GLY A 214 1.53 -5.75 -24.83
C GLY A 214 1.13 -4.49 -24.07
N ARG A 215 1.93 -3.45 -24.17
CA ARG A 215 1.58 -2.13 -23.64
C ARG A 215 1.90 -1.09 -24.68
N CYS A 216 0.94 -0.23 -24.97
CA CYS A 216 1.17 0.94 -25.79
C CYS A 216 1.15 2.17 -24.88
N HIS A 217 2.21 2.97 -24.92
CA HIS A 217 2.22 4.26 -24.26
C HIS A 217 2.26 5.37 -25.30
N ILE A 218 1.33 6.32 -25.18
CA ILE A 218 1.20 7.49 -26.04
C ILE A 218 1.12 8.74 -25.17
N TYR A 219 1.92 9.75 -25.48
CA TYR A 219 1.90 11.02 -24.73
C TYR A 219 2.21 12.22 -25.60
N SER A 220 1.70 13.37 -25.18
CA SER A 220 1.99 14.69 -25.76
C SER A 220 3.26 15.30 -25.15
N CYS A 221 4.04 16.00 -25.95
CA CYS A 221 5.20 16.78 -25.53
C CYS A 221 4.91 18.29 -25.54
N PRO A 222 5.37 19.06 -24.52
CA PRO A 222 6.12 18.60 -23.36
C PRO A 222 5.21 17.88 -22.34
N SER A 223 5.68 16.72 -21.86
CA SER A 223 4.96 16.00 -20.80
C SER A 223 5.18 16.65 -19.45
N GLN A 224 4.09 16.91 -18.72
CA GLN A 224 4.13 17.39 -17.32
C GLN A 224 4.02 16.25 -16.29
N MET A 225 4.08 15.00 -16.76
CA MET A 225 3.94 13.81 -15.94
C MET A 225 4.99 13.76 -14.83
N ARG A 226 4.57 13.37 -13.62
CA ARG A 226 5.46 13.19 -12.47
C ARG A 226 5.94 11.75 -12.29
N TYR A 227 5.16 10.78 -12.76
CA TYR A 227 5.41 9.37 -12.57
C TYR A 227 5.50 8.65 -13.90
N TYR A 228 6.51 7.83 -14.09
CA TYR A 228 6.64 6.97 -15.25
C TYR A 228 6.49 5.52 -14.81
N TYR A 229 5.35 4.91 -15.13
CA TYR A 229 5.04 3.55 -14.72
C TYR A 229 5.42 2.52 -15.78
N LYS A 230 6.03 1.41 -15.34
CA LYS A 230 6.33 0.23 -16.16
C LYS A 230 7.07 0.54 -17.46
N LEU A 231 8.10 1.37 -17.35
CA LEU A 231 8.98 1.72 -18.45
C LEU A 231 9.87 0.53 -18.85
N ALA A 232 9.86 0.18 -20.12
CA ALA A 232 10.56 -0.98 -20.70
C ALA A 232 11.63 -0.56 -21.73
N ASN A 233 12.35 -1.52 -22.30
CA ASN A 233 13.51 -1.29 -23.17
C ASN A 233 13.21 -0.45 -24.43
N SER A 234 11.96 -0.44 -24.90
CA SER A 234 11.57 0.34 -26.09
C SER A 234 11.55 1.85 -25.85
N PHE A 235 11.67 2.30 -24.59
CA PHE A 235 11.66 3.70 -24.21
C PHE A 235 12.63 4.54 -25.07
N PRO A 236 12.16 5.50 -25.88
CA PRO A 236 13.01 6.20 -26.84
C PRO A 236 13.95 7.23 -26.20
N GLY A 237 13.79 7.53 -24.90
CA GLY A 237 14.45 8.67 -24.26
C GLY A 237 13.63 9.96 -24.42
N GLY A 238 14.30 11.11 -24.36
CA GLY A 238 13.69 12.44 -24.39
C GLY A 238 14.17 13.31 -23.23
N LEU A 239 13.48 14.41 -22.93
CA LEU A 239 13.76 15.25 -21.76
C LEU A 239 12.48 15.49 -20.96
N PHE A 240 12.37 14.83 -19.80
CA PHE A 240 11.20 14.86 -18.93
C PHE A 240 11.54 15.57 -17.62
N LYS A 241 11.52 16.90 -17.64
CA LYS A 241 11.88 17.74 -16.48
C LYS A 241 10.93 17.58 -15.29
N SER A 242 9.69 17.13 -15.52
CA SER A 242 8.67 16.99 -14.47
C SER A 242 8.67 15.61 -13.80
N VAL A 243 9.26 14.59 -14.43
CA VAL A 243 9.28 13.23 -13.90
C VAL A 243 10.17 13.16 -12.65
N ARG A 244 9.64 12.58 -11.58
CA ARG A 244 10.28 12.38 -10.29
C ARG A 244 10.35 10.92 -9.89
N HIS A 245 9.45 10.09 -10.41
CA HIS A 245 9.37 8.68 -10.05
C HIS A 245 9.35 7.85 -11.34
N VAL A 246 10.21 6.84 -11.40
CA VAL A 246 10.28 5.92 -12.54
C VAL A 246 10.21 4.49 -12.00
N PHE A 247 9.32 3.71 -12.59
CA PHE A 247 9.15 2.28 -12.32
C PHE A 247 9.52 1.53 -13.60
N LEU A 248 10.54 0.69 -13.51
CA LEU A 248 11.07 -0.09 -14.63
C LEU A 248 10.53 -1.51 -14.56
N TYR A 249 10.04 -2.02 -15.69
CA TYR A 249 9.61 -3.41 -15.84
C TYR A 249 9.81 -3.85 -17.28
N ASP A 250 10.49 -4.98 -17.48
CA ASP A 250 10.60 -5.65 -18.78
C ASP A 250 10.88 -7.14 -18.54
N GLU A 251 10.46 -7.99 -19.48
CA GLU A 251 10.84 -9.41 -19.48
C GLU A 251 12.27 -9.59 -20.00
N HIS A 252 12.72 -8.68 -20.86
CA HIS A 252 14.09 -8.65 -21.35
C HIS A 252 15.00 -7.90 -20.38
N PRO A 253 16.30 -8.27 -20.31
CA PRO A 253 17.23 -7.57 -19.44
C PRO A 253 17.37 -6.09 -19.80
N PHE A 254 17.60 -5.23 -18.80
CA PHE A 254 17.97 -3.83 -19.01
C PHE A 254 19.49 -3.69 -19.14
N GLU A 255 19.99 -3.26 -20.29
CA GLU A 255 21.43 -3.09 -20.50
C GLU A 255 21.94 -1.73 -19.97
N PHE A 256 23.27 -1.56 -19.88
CA PHE A 256 23.90 -0.36 -19.32
C PHE A 256 23.37 0.94 -19.97
N GLU A 257 23.24 0.91 -21.29
CA GLU A 257 22.82 2.04 -22.13
C GLU A 257 21.39 2.47 -21.82
N PHE A 258 20.55 1.55 -21.35
CA PHE A 258 19.20 1.88 -20.92
C PHE A 258 19.24 2.83 -19.71
N PHE A 259 20.09 2.57 -18.73
CA PHE A 259 20.23 3.42 -17.54
C PHE A 259 20.82 4.80 -17.85
N ILE A 260 21.73 4.88 -18.82
CA ILE A 260 22.19 6.16 -19.37
C ILE A 260 21.00 6.95 -19.93
N ARG A 261 20.17 6.28 -20.73
CA ARG A 261 18.96 6.88 -21.33
C ARG A 261 18.00 7.39 -20.25
N ILE A 262 17.79 6.63 -19.16
CA ILE A 262 16.96 7.07 -18.03
C ILE A 262 17.55 8.31 -17.33
N ALA A 263 18.84 8.30 -17.02
CA ALA A 263 19.50 9.40 -16.31
C ALA A 263 19.45 10.71 -17.12
N GLN A 264 19.65 10.61 -18.44
CA GLN A 264 19.54 11.75 -19.36
C GLN A 264 18.10 12.23 -19.50
N ALA A 265 17.15 11.29 -19.60
CA ALA A 265 15.75 11.63 -19.82
C ALA A 265 15.06 12.20 -18.58
N CYS A 266 15.45 11.75 -17.38
CA CYS A 266 14.84 12.14 -16.12
C CYS A 266 15.88 12.77 -15.18
N PRO A 267 16.40 13.98 -15.48
CA PRO A 267 17.51 14.56 -14.72
C PRO A 267 17.19 14.85 -13.26
N PHE A 268 15.90 14.96 -12.90
CA PHE A 268 15.41 15.25 -11.53
C PHE A 268 14.79 14.03 -10.85
N LEU A 269 15.14 12.82 -11.28
CA LEU A 269 14.63 11.57 -10.73
C LEU A 269 14.90 11.46 -9.22
N LYS A 270 13.85 11.26 -8.44
CA LYS A 270 13.88 11.06 -6.97
C LYS A 270 13.69 9.61 -6.55
N THR A 271 12.89 8.86 -7.30
CA THR A 271 12.57 7.46 -7.00
C THR A 271 12.79 6.62 -8.23
N LEU A 272 13.56 5.54 -8.08
CA LEU A 272 13.71 4.52 -9.10
C LEU A 272 13.32 3.17 -8.49
N VAL A 273 12.30 2.53 -9.06
CA VAL A 273 11.87 1.17 -8.72
C VAL A 273 12.13 0.28 -9.92
N MET A 274 12.65 -0.92 -9.69
CA MET A 274 12.92 -1.88 -10.74
C MET A 274 12.38 -3.27 -10.40
N GLU A 275 11.69 -3.85 -11.37
CA GLU A 275 11.21 -5.22 -11.36
C GLU A 275 11.72 -5.89 -12.63
N ASN A 276 12.82 -6.62 -12.52
CA ASN A 276 13.42 -7.36 -13.63
C ASN A 276 14.38 -8.42 -13.05
N GLU A 277 13.96 -9.68 -13.09
CA GLU A 277 14.75 -10.80 -12.59
C GLU A 277 15.71 -11.36 -13.65
N SER A 278 15.60 -10.89 -14.90
CA SER A 278 16.44 -11.34 -15.99
C SER A 278 17.86 -10.77 -15.84
N PRO A 279 18.91 -11.61 -15.88
CA PRO A 279 20.30 -11.17 -15.78
C PRO A 279 20.70 -10.34 -17.00
N GLN A 280 21.59 -9.38 -16.83
CA GLN A 280 22.08 -8.58 -17.96
C GLN A 280 22.90 -9.47 -18.92
N ASN A 281 22.76 -9.30 -20.24
CA ASN A 281 23.40 -10.16 -21.26
C ASN A 281 24.90 -9.85 -21.48
N TYR A 282 25.57 -9.28 -20.48
CA TYR A 282 26.87 -8.60 -20.52
C TYR A 282 28.06 -9.43 -21.10
N GLU A 283 28.15 -9.60 -22.41
CA GLU A 283 29.37 -10.06 -23.10
C GLU A 283 30.46 -8.98 -23.10
N GLN A 284 30.08 -7.70 -23.14
CA GLN A 284 31.02 -6.57 -23.27
C GLN A 284 31.81 -6.26 -21.98
N PHE A 285 31.27 -6.65 -20.82
CA PHE A 285 31.91 -6.45 -19.52
C PHE A 285 32.56 -7.72 -18.95
N LYS A 286 32.13 -8.92 -19.39
CA LYS A 286 32.77 -10.20 -19.03
C LYS A 286 34.09 -10.43 -19.76
N LYS A 287 34.30 -9.81 -20.92
CA LYS A 287 35.59 -9.83 -21.62
C LYS A 287 36.52 -8.80 -20.99
N SER A 288 37.50 -9.29 -20.21
CA SER A 288 38.58 -8.50 -19.57
C SER A 288 39.42 -7.63 -20.51
N ASN A 289 39.20 -7.72 -21.83
CA ASN A 289 40.02 -7.10 -22.87
C ASN A 289 39.33 -5.91 -23.57
N VAL A 290 38.07 -5.60 -23.24
CA VAL A 290 37.46 -4.33 -23.64
C VAL A 290 37.75 -3.34 -22.52
N ASP A 291 38.30 -2.17 -22.87
CA ASP A 291 38.68 -1.12 -21.93
C ASP A 291 37.42 -0.52 -21.27
N ASN A 292 36.86 -1.24 -20.28
CA ASN A 292 35.69 -0.84 -19.47
C ASN A 292 35.90 0.50 -18.74
N ARG A 293 37.12 1.05 -18.79
CA ARG A 293 37.49 2.37 -18.25
C ARG A 293 36.85 3.55 -19.00
N ASN A 294 36.32 3.33 -20.21
CA ASN A 294 35.78 4.39 -21.06
C ASN A 294 34.27 4.56 -20.99
N LEU A 295 33.56 3.73 -20.22
CA LEU A 295 32.12 3.89 -20.06
C LEU A 295 31.80 5.09 -19.17
N PRO A 296 30.77 5.88 -19.52
CA PRO A 296 30.39 7.03 -18.71
C PRO A 296 29.80 6.57 -17.38
N ILE A 297 30.27 7.15 -16.28
CA ILE A 297 29.65 6.95 -14.97
C ILE A 297 28.26 7.58 -14.98
N ILE A 298 27.23 6.77 -14.72
CA ILE A 298 25.85 7.21 -14.66
C ILE A 298 25.62 7.98 -13.35
N LYS A 299 24.99 9.15 -13.43
CA LYS A 299 24.74 10.01 -12.26
C LYS A 299 23.25 10.17 -12.02
N TYR A 300 22.84 9.94 -10.78
CA TYR A 300 21.46 10.22 -10.33
C TYR A 300 21.49 11.22 -9.17
N PRO A 301 21.70 12.52 -9.44
CA PRO A 301 22.01 13.52 -8.41
C PRO A 301 20.86 13.79 -7.42
N HIS A 302 19.61 13.51 -7.84
CA HIS A 302 18.42 13.77 -7.03
C HIS A 302 17.76 12.50 -6.48
N LEU A 303 18.36 11.33 -6.71
CA LEU A 303 17.79 10.06 -6.27
C LEU A 303 17.76 10.02 -4.73
N THR A 304 16.65 9.57 -4.18
CA THR A 304 16.43 9.48 -2.73
C THR A 304 15.94 8.10 -2.34
N LEU A 305 15.27 7.39 -3.26
CA LEU A 305 14.81 6.02 -3.10
C LEU A 305 15.23 5.19 -4.32
N LEU A 306 15.90 4.07 -4.05
CA LEU A 306 16.25 3.05 -5.03
C LEU A 306 15.69 1.72 -4.54
N ASN A 307 14.71 1.15 -5.25
CA ASN A 307 14.10 -0.13 -4.91
C ASN A 307 14.46 -1.19 -5.96
N LEU A 308 15.20 -2.19 -5.50
CA LEU A 308 15.75 -3.32 -6.27
C LEU A 308 15.32 -4.66 -5.63
N LEU A 309 14.21 -4.69 -4.89
CA LEU A 309 13.76 -5.90 -4.18
C LEU A 309 13.47 -7.07 -5.14
N CYS A 310 12.94 -6.76 -6.33
CA CYS A 310 12.57 -7.73 -7.38
C CYS A 310 13.52 -7.63 -8.59
N ALA A 311 14.78 -7.25 -8.34
CA ALA A 311 15.78 -7.07 -9.39
C ALA A 311 16.87 -8.15 -9.30
N HIS A 312 17.38 -8.60 -10.44
CA HIS A 312 18.56 -9.46 -10.51
C HIS A 312 19.80 -8.80 -9.88
N ASN A 313 20.74 -9.62 -9.40
CA ASN A 313 21.98 -9.18 -8.75
C ASN A 313 22.85 -8.27 -9.63
N ASP A 314 22.78 -8.43 -10.95
CA ASP A 314 23.56 -7.62 -11.90
C ASP A 314 23.19 -6.13 -11.79
N TYR A 315 21.90 -5.81 -11.63
CA TYR A 315 21.43 -4.44 -11.47
C TYR A 315 21.88 -3.86 -10.14
N ILE A 316 21.81 -4.67 -9.07
CA ILE A 316 22.31 -4.29 -7.74
C ILE A 316 23.81 -3.98 -7.83
N GLU A 317 24.59 -4.81 -8.51
CA GLU A 317 26.00 -4.53 -8.77
C GLU A 317 26.18 -3.24 -9.58
N GLN A 318 25.41 -3.01 -10.64
CA GLN A 318 25.54 -1.82 -11.47
C GLN A 318 25.33 -0.52 -10.68
N PHE A 319 24.34 -0.49 -9.78
CA PHE A 319 24.08 0.69 -8.94
C PHE A 319 25.08 0.83 -7.78
N LEU A 320 25.55 -0.26 -7.20
CA LEU A 320 26.49 -0.21 -6.08
C LEU A 320 27.94 -0.02 -6.52
N ASP A 321 28.34 -0.48 -7.70
CA ASP A 321 29.70 -0.30 -8.19
C ASP A 321 29.94 1.17 -8.60
N ASN A 322 30.85 1.83 -7.89
CA ASN A 322 31.18 3.24 -8.08
C ASN A 322 31.88 3.55 -9.40
N THR A 323 32.34 2.53 -10.13
CA THR A 323 32.89 2.68 -11.48
C THR A 323 31.80 2.75 -12.54
N LYS A 324 30.57 2.33 -12.21
CA LYS A 324 29.41 2.28 -13.11
C LYS A 324 28.41 3.40 -12.80
N THR A 325 28.11 3.59 -11.52
CA THR A 325 27.10 4.55 -11.07
C THR A 325 27.61 5.42 -9.92
N CYS A 326 27.24 6.70 -9.93
CA CYS A 326 27.45 7.61 -8.82
C CYS A 326 26.09 7.96 -8.19
N LEU A 327 25.88 7.43 -6.99
CA LEU A 327 24.69 7.64 -6.18
C LEU A 327 24.82 8.90 -5.33
N SER A 328 23.72 9.67 -5.21
CA SER A 328 23.59 10.78 -4.27
C SER A 328 23.74 10.31 -2.82
N ASN A 329 24.05 11.24 -1.91
CA ASN A 329 24.14 10.93 -0.49
C ASN A 329 22.75 10.71 0.12
N ASN A 330 22.65 9.81 1.10
CA ASN A 330 21.43 9.49 1.84
C ASN A 330 20.34 8.77 1.04
N ILE A 331 20.71 7.89 0.10
CA ILE A 331 19.72 7.05 -0.59
C ILE A 331 19.14 6.02 0.37
N HIS A 332 17.82 5.88 0.33
CA HIS A 332 17.10 4.74 0.86
C HIS A 332 17.16 3.62 -0.19
N LEU A 333 17.93 2.57 0.10
CA LEU A 333 18.01 1.37 -0.72
C LEU A 333 17.06 0.31 -0.16
N VAL A 334 16.16 -0.21 -1.00
CA VAL A 334 15.34 -1.39 -0.72
C VAL A 334 15.85 -2.52 -1.59
N VAL A 335 16.37 -3.58 -0.98
CA VAL A 335 17.02 -4.70 -1.69
C VAL A 335 16.98 -5.97 -0.82
N ASP A 336 17.00 -7.14 -1.44
CA ASP A 336 17.22 -8.39 -0.70
C ASP A 336 18.61 -8.41 -0.03
N TYR A 337 18.65 -8.83 1.23
CA TYR A 337 19.89 -8.81 2.02
C TYR A 337 20.93 -9.80 1.50
N ASN A 338 20.51 -10.98 1.02
CA ASN A 338 21.45 -11.99 0.50
C ASN A 338 22.05 -11.52 -0.83
N SER A 339 21.24 -10.91 -1.69
CA SER A 339 21.70 -10.23 -2.90
C SER A 339 22.71 -9.13 -2.57
N LEU A 340 22.43 -8.28 -1.58
CA LEU A 340 23.33 -7.22 -1.14
C LEU A 340 24.66 -7.77 -0.60
N GLN A 341 24.62 -8.81 0.25
CA GLN A 341 25.83 -9.47 0.74
C GLN A 341 26.66 -10.07 -0.41
N THR A 342 26.00 -10.72 -1.37
CA THR A 342 26.65 -11.34 -2.52
C THR A 342 27.38 -10.30 -3.38
N VAL A 343 26.68 -9.24 -3.78
CA VAL A 343 27.23 -8.18 -4.64
C VAL A 343 28.37 -7.41 -3.97
N THR A 344 28.22 -7.12 -2.68
CA THR A 344 29.23 -6.37 -1.92
C THR A 344 30.37 -7.26 -1.38
N TYR A 345 30.31 -8.57 -1.62
CA TYR A 345 31.21 -9.56 -1.03
C TYR A 345 31.31 -9.36 0.50
N ASN A 346 30.18 -9.48 1.19
CA ASN A 346 30.03 -9.19 2.62
C ASN A 346 30.56 -7.79 3.00
N PHE A 347 30.24 -6.78 2.20
CA PHE A 347 30.67 -5.39 2.39
C PHE A 347 32.20 -5.16 2.34
N THR A 348 32.95 -6.09 1.75
CA THR A 348 34.42 -5.96 1.60
C THR A 348 34.87 -5.56 0.19
N ARG A 349 33.98 -5.60 -0.82
CA ARG A 349 34.31 -5.21 -2.21
C ARG A 349 34.54 -3.70 -2.33
N ASN A 350 35.78 -3.31 -2.60
CA ASN A 350 36.21 -1.91 -2.68
C ASN A 350 35.40 -1.04 -3.66
N THR A 351 35.03 -1.57 -4.84
CA THR A 351 34.28 -0.78 -5.84
C THR A 351 32.86 -0.46 -5.36
N THR A 352 32.28 -1.26 -4.48
CA THR A 352 30.93 -1.01 -3.93
C THR A 352 30.93 -0.08 -2.73
N ARG A 353 32.08 0.09 -2.07
CA ARG A 353 32.20 0.74 -0.76
C ARG A 353 31.73 2.20 -0.77
N VAL A 354 32.06 2.97 -1.81
CA VAL A 354 31.70 4.39 -1.90
C VAL A 354 30.19 4.58 -1.94
N ASN A 355 29.49 3.87 -2.83
CA ASN A 355 28.04 3.97 -2.91
C ASN A 355 27.36 3.34 -1.69
N CYS A 356 27.94 2.30 -1.07
CA CYS A 356 27.44 1.76 0.20
C CYS A 356 27.50 2.78 1.34
N VAL A 357 28.51 3.64 1.41
CA VAL A 357 28.58 4.74 2.41
C VAL A 357 27.48 5.78 2.16
N ASN A 358 27.08 5.98 0.91
CA ASN A 358 26.00 6.90 0.56
C ASN A 358 24.61 6.32 0.91
N ILE A 359 24.52 5.02 1.16
CA ILE A 359 23.30 4.34 1.61
C ILE A 359 23.18 4.46 3.12
N ARG A 360 21.96 4.70 3.58
CA ARG A 360 21.63 4.88 5.00
C ARG A 360 21.66 3.59 5.85
N LEU A 361 22.63 2.69 5.67
CA LEU A 361 22.66 1.42 6.42
C LEU A 361 22.75 1.65 7.95
N ASP A 362 23.62 2.56 8.38
CA ASP A 362 23.84 2.88 9.80
C ASP A 362 22.62 3.60 10.41
N LYS A 363 21.91 4.35 9.57
CA LYS A 363 20.67 5.03 9.96
C LYS A 363 19.52 4.07 10.07
N ILE A 364 19.38 3.04 9.23
CA ILE A 364 18.29 2.06 9.34
C ILE A 364 18.28 1.42 10.74
N ALA A 365 19.45 1.06 11.28
CA ALA A 365 19.56 0.49 12.62
C ALA A 365 19.30 1.49 13.77
N SER A 366 19.20 2.80 13.48
CA SER A 366 18.96 3.86 14.47
C SER A 366 17.72 4.70 14.18
N ASP A 367 17.05 4.46 13.06
CA ASP A 367 15.90 5.22 12.58
C ASP A 367 14.70 4.85 13.44
N PRO A 368 13.99 5.82 14.01
CA PRO A 368 12.77 5.55 14.77
C PRO A 368 11.78 4.66 14.02
N ILE A 369 11.68 4.78 12.69
CA ILE A 369 10.75 3.98 11.89
C ILE A 369 11.02 2.47 12.03
N PHE A 370 12.29 2.07 12.05
CA PHE A 370 12.70 0.66 12.12
C PHE A 370 13.04 0.19 13.53
N THR A 371 13.23 1.12 14.48
CA THR A 371 13.64 0.80 15.86
C THR A 371 12.53 0.97 16.87
N GLU A 372 11.52 1.80 16.61
CA GLU A 372 10.35 1.92 17.49
C GLU A 372 9.41 0.72 17.33
N ASN A 373 9.23 0.23 16.10
CA ASN A 373 8.39 -0.92 15.81
C ASN A 373 9.23 -2.03 15.19
N LEU A 374 9.47 -3.09 15.97
CA LEU A 374 10.33 -4.18 15.56
C LEU A 374 9.52 -5.46 15.37
N THR A 375 9.60 -6.02 14.17
CA THR A 375 8.98 -7.31 13.83
C THR A 375 10.07 -8.37 13.70
N LEU A 376 10.12 -9.31 14.66
CA LEU A 376 11.08 -10.42 14.68
C LEU A 376 10.41 -11.72 14.22
N MET A 377 9.87 -11.68 13.01
CA MET A 377 9.29 -12.84 12.36
C MET A 377 9.36 -12.70 10.85
N LYS A 378 9.40 -13.83 10.12
CA LYS A 378 9.34 -13.83 8.66
C LYS A 378 7.92 -14.19 8.22
N ARG A 379 7.24 -13.31 7.50
CA ARG A 379 5.94 -13.62 6.88
C ARG A 379 6.18 -14.10 5.45
N SER A 380 5.73 -15.31 5.09
CA SER A 380 5.68 -15.69 3.68
C SER A 380 4.51 -15.02 2.95
N SER A 381 4.55 -15.07 1.62
CA SER A 381 3.51 -14.48 0.74
C SER A 381 2.09 -14.99 1.03
N ASN A 382 1.96 -16.21 1.56
CA ASN A 382 0.69 -16.79 1.97
C ASN A 382 0.26 -16.43 3.40
N GLY A 383 0.95 -15.50 4.08
CA GLY A 383 0.64 -15.09 5.45
C GLY A 383 1.23 -15.98 6.55
N VAL A 384 1.81 -17.14 6.21
CA VAL A 384 2.43 -18.05 7.20
C VAL A 384 3.63 -17.39 7.85
N ILE A 385 3.65 -17.44 9.17
CA ILE A 385 4.76 -16.94 9.97
C ILE A 385 5.80 -18.05 10.07
N LYS A 386 6.99 -17.78 9.55
CA LYS A 386 8.17 -18.64 9.61
C LYS A 386 9.14 -18.12 10.66
N LEU A 387 9.81 -19.07 11.31
CA LEU A 387 10.89 -18.80 12.25
C LEU A 387 12.02 -18.03 11.56
N LEU A 388 12.62 -17.09 12.31
CA LEU A 388 13.89 -16.52 11.92
C LEU A 388 14.99 -17.57 12.13
N ASP A 389 16.00 -17.54 11.28
CA ASP A 389 17.18 -18.40 11.45
C ASP A 389 17.92 -18.04 12.75
N ASP A 390 18.30 -19.05 13.53
CA ASP A 390 18.97 -18.86 14.83
C ASP A 390 20.22 -17.98 14.71
N SER A 391 20.97 -18.07 13.61
CA SER A 391 22.18 -17.25 13.41
C SER A 391 21.86 -15.76 13.24
N ILE A 392 20.73 -15.44 12.60
CA ILE A 392 20.24 -14.07 12.44
C ILE A 392 19.79 -13.56 13.80
N PHE A 393 19.05 -14.38 14.53
CA PHE A 393 18.53 -14.05 15.84
C PHE A 393 19.66 -13.84 16.86
N ASP A 394 20.64 -14.73 16.93
CA ASP A 394 21.81 -14.64 17.82
C ASP A 394 22.61 -13.36 17.57
N ARG A 395 22.78 -13.00 16.30
CA ARG A 395 23.45 -11.76 15.91
C ARG A 395 22.63 -10.55 16.33
N PHE A 396 21.32 -10.54 16.08
CA PHE A 396 20.44 -9.45 16.49
C PHE A 396 20.50 -9.27 18.02
N TYR A 397 20.33 -10.37 18.76
CA TYR A 397 20.37 -10.41 20.21
C TYR A 397 21.70 -9.89 20.78
N SER A 398 22.83 -10.35 20.25
CA SER A 398 24.15 -10.00 20.81
C SER A 398 24.69 -8.65 20.38
N GLN A 399 24.34 -8.16 19.17
CA GLN A 399 25.00 -6.99 18.56
C GLN A 399 24.10 -5.78 18.39
N ILE A 400 22.80 -5.99 18.18
CA ILE A 400 21.85 -4.94 17.79
C ILE A 400 20.96 -4.56 18.96
N LEU A 401 20.31 -5.55 19.59
CA LEU A 401 19.35 -5.33 20.66
C LEU A 401 19.91 -4.46 21.81
N PRO A 402 21.15 -4.65 22.32
CA PRO A 402 21.71 -3.81 23.38
C PRO A 402 21.87 -2.33 22.98
N LYS A 403 21.89 -2.03 21.67
CA LYS A 403 22.03 -0.65 21.16
C LYS A 403 20.70 0.06 20.96
N ILE A 404 19.61 -0.70 20.77
CA ILE A 404 18.32 -0.14 20.36
C ILE A 404 17.17 -0.38 21.35
N HIS A 405 17.34 -1.24 22.36
CA HIS A 405 16.23 -1.64 23.26
C HIS A 405 15.49 -0.48 23.91
N HIS A 406 16.19 0.60 24.27
CA HIS A 406 15.61 1.81 24.85
C HIS A 406 14.74 2.61 23.88
N LYS A 407 14.79 2.34 22.56
CA LYS A 407 13.96 3.01 21.54
C LYS A 407 12.72 2.22 21.16
N ILE A 408 12.69 0.92 21.47
CA ILE A 408 11.62 0.02 21.06
C ILE A 408 10.35 0.38 21.83
N LYS A 409 9.28 0.63 21.07
CA LYS A 409 7.93 0.97 21.51
C LYS A 409 6.95 -0.17 21.27
N TRP A 410 7.19 -0.95 20.23
CA TRP A 410 6.36 -2.06 19.78
C TRP A 410 7.21 -3.26 19.36
N LEU A 411 6.81 -4.46 19.81
CA LEU A 411 7.42 -5.72 19.42
C LEU A 411 6.39 -6.66 18.81
N ASP A 412 6.69 -7.20 17.63
CA ASP A 412 5.99 -8.36 17.09
C ASP A 412 6.90 -9.59 17.14
N LEU A 413 6.47 -10.65 17.84
CA LEU A 413 7.29 -11.80 18.17
C LEU A 413 6.62 -13.13 17.79
N GLU A 414 7.43 -14.08 17.33
CA GLU A 414 7.07 -15.50 17.21
C GLU A 414 7.53 -16.29 18.45
N PRO A 415 6.95 -17.48 18.71
CA PRO A 415 7.11 -18.24 19.97
C PRO A 415 8.54 -18.42 20.47
N LEU A 416 9.49 -18.79 19.61
CA LEU A 416 10.89 -19.06 20.01
C LEU A 416 11.64 -17.78 20.38
N SER A 417 11.32 -16.69 19.67
CA SER A 417 11.86 -15.37 19.92
C SER A 417 11.34 -14.75 21.22
N MET A 418 10.14 -15.12 21.67
CA MET A 418 9.47 -14.46 22.80
C MET A 418 10.26 -14.50 24.10
N GLU A 419 10.57 -15.70 24.61
CA GLU A 419 11.29 -15.83 25.89
C GLU A 419 12.68 -15.21 25.78
N ARG A 420 13.35 -15.41 24.64
CA ARG A 420 14.71 -14.92 24.41
C ARG A 420 14.78 -13.39 24.35
N ILE A 421 13.84 -12.72 23.69
CA ILE A 421 13.83 -11.25 23.55
C ILE A 421 13.25 -10.59 24.80
N LEU A 422 12.06 -11.01 25.25
CA LEU A 422 11.35 -10.33 26.34
C LEU A 422 12.10 -10.38 27.67
N LEU A 423 12.94 -11.41 27.87
CA LEU A 423 13.74 -11.57 29.09
C LEU A 423 15.20 -11.11 28.92
N ALA A 424 15.60 -10.65 27.72
CA ALA A 424 16.98 -10.30 27.41
C ALA A 424 17.46 -9.04 28.15
N VAL A 425 16.62 -8.00 28.10
CA VAL A 425 16.96 -6.62 28.44
C VAL A 425 15.70 -5.88 28.87
N ASP A 426 15.87 -4.75 29.56
CA ASP A 426 14.76 -3.89 29.92
C ASP A 426 14.31 -3.03 28.73
N TYR A 427 13.00 -2.96 28.47
CA TYR A 427 12.43 -2.12 27.40
C TYR A 427 11.64 -0.95 27.98
N PRO A 428 12.29 0.17 28.37
CA PRO A 428 11.63 1.23 29.12
C PRO A 428 10.47 1.92 28.40
N ASN A 429 10.42 1.86 27.07
CA ASN A 429 9.43 2.53 26.23
C ASN A 429 8.43 1.59 25.55
N LEU A 430 8.53 0.27 25.82
CA LEU A 430 7.67 -0.73 25.21
C LEU A 430 6.25 -0.60 25.78
N HIS A 431 5.29 -0.31 24.91
CA HIS A 431 3.88 -0.22 25.29
C HIS A 431 2.97 -1.07 24.38
N GLY A 432 3.49 -1.55 23.26
CA GLY A 432 2.79 -2.46 22.36
C GLY A 432 3.49 -3.80 22.19
N LEU A 433 2.73 -4.89 22.23
CA LEU A 433 3.25 -6.24 22.06
C LEU A 433 2.29 -7.06 21.20
N SER A 434 2.79 -7.67 20.12
CA SER A 434 2.07 -8.70 19.37
C SER A 434 2.79 -10.03 19.48
N LEU A 435 2.07 -11.06 19.91
CA LEU A 435 2.55 -12.41 20.04
C LEU A 435 1.85 -13.32 19.04
N PHE A 436 2.61 -13.98 18.18
CA PHE A 436 2.08 -14.84 17.13
C PHE A 436 2.29 -16.32 17.43
N ASN A 437 1.41 -17.17 16.91
CA ASN A 437 1.46 -18.63 17.02
C ASN A 437 1.66 -19.13 18.46
N ILE A 438 0.99 -18.53 19.44
CA ILE A 438 1.08 -18.97 20.84
C ILE A 438 0.48 -20.37 20.99
N GLU A 439 1.31 -21.32 21.38
CA GLU A 439 0.92 -22.67 21.81
C GLU A 439 0.43 -22.67 23.25
N ARG A 440 -0.38 -23.67 23.64
CA ARG A 440 -0.91 -23.82 25.00
C ARG A 440 0.16 -23.67 26.08
N GLU A 441 1.19 -24.50 26.03
CA GLU A 441 2.19 -24.56 27.11
C GLU A 441 2.98 -23.25 27.21
N LEU A 442 3.23 -22.60 26.07
CA LEU A 442 3.89 -21.30 26.05
C LEU A 442 2.98 -20.21 26.60
N GLY A 443 1.70 -20.18 26.23
CA GLY A 443 0.73 -19.22 26.76
C GLY A 443 0.58 -19.31 28.28
N VAL A 444 0.47 -20.53 28.82
CA VAL A 444 0.41 -20.76 30.28
C VAL A 444 1.69 -20.32 30.98
N ARG A 445 2.86 -20.54 30.37
CA ARG A 445 4.15 -20.12 30.96
C ARG A 445 4.37 -18.62 30.88
N LEU A 446 3.98 -17.97 29.78
CA LEU A 446 4.11 -16.53 29.59
C LEU A 446 3.09 -15.74 30.40
N PHE A 447 1.90 -16.28 30.63
CA PHE A 447 0.82 -15.54 31.29
C PHE A 447 0.35 -16.12 32.61
N GLY A 448 0.76 -17.32 33.01
CA GLY A 448 0.33 -17.94 34.28
C GLY A 448 0.87 -17.25 35.53
N GLU A 449 0.51 -17.78 36.70
CA GLU A 449 0.85 -17.22 38.02
C GLU A 449 2.36 -17.01 38.23
N GLU A 450 3.20 -17.85 37.62
CA GLU A 450 4.67 -17.79 37.72
C GLU A 450 5.32 -16.92 36.64
N SER A 451 4.54 -16.17 35.85
CA SER A 451 5.06 -15.39 34.73
C SER A 451 6.04 -14.29 35.18
N HIS A 452 7.19 -14.26 34.51
CA HIS A 452 8.15 -13.16 34.64
C HIS A 452 7.68 -11.85 33.99
N LEU A 453 6.70 -11.89 33.07
CA LEU A 453 6.21 -10.70 32.38
C LEU A 453 5.50 -9.73 33.33
N ASP A 454 4.83 -10.22 34.38
CA ASP A 454 4.20 -9.35 35.40
C ASP A 454 5.24 -8.46 36.09
N ARG A 455 6.45 -8.97 36.33
CA ARG A 455 7.49 -8.20 37.03
C ARG A 455 8.10 -7.10 36.16
N ILE A 456 8.14 -7.30 34.85
CA ILE A 456 8.82 -6.42 33.90
C ILE A 456 7.83 -5.41 33.30
N PHE A 457 6.65 -5.88 32.88
CA PHE A 457 5.78 -5.17 31.95
C PHE A 457 4.42 -4.76 32.52
N LYS A 458 4.10 -5.09 33.78
CA LYS A 458 2.79 -4.86 34.43
C LYS A 458 2.20 -3.46 34.23
N ASN A 459 3.04 -2.43 34.26
CA ASN A 459 2.60 -1.03 34.10
C ASN A 459 3.00 -0.42 32.75
N GLN A 460 3.61 -1.19 31.84
CA GLN A 460 4.17 -0.66 30.59
C GLN A 460 3.26 -0.94 29.39
N ILE A 461 2.72 -2.15 29.28
CA ILE A 461 1.95 -2.56 28.11
C ILE A 461 0.55 -1.96 28.13
N THR A 462 0.25 -1.18 27.09
CA THR A 462 -1.07 -0.60 26.85
C THR A 462 -1.82 -1.34 25.74
N THR A 463 -1.10 -2.01 24.83
CA THR A 463 -1.69 -2.73 23.71
C THR A 463 -1.08 -4.12 23.59
N LEU A 464 -1.95 -5.15 23.56
CA LEU A 464 -1.54 -6.55 23.43
C LEU A 464 -2.34 -7.24 22.32
N ASN A 465 -1.63 -7.79 21.34
CA ASN A 465 -2.21 -8.62 20.29
C ASN A 465 -1.71 -10.06 20.46
N ILE A 466 -2.62 -11.04 20.40
CA ILE A 466 -2.28 -12.45 20.52
C ILE A 466 -2.91 -13.22 19.38
N THR A 467 -2.10 -13.99 18.66
CA THR A 467 -2.54 -14.97 17.67
C THR A 467 -2.18 -16.36 18.15
N LEU A 468 -3.16 -17.26 18.20
CA LEU A 468 -2.97 -18.65 18.67
C LEU A 468 -2.51 -19.58 17.53
N ALA A 469 -1.74 -20.61 17.87
CA ALA A 469 -1.29 -21.64 16.92
C ALA A 469 -2.41 -22.64 16.53
N GLU A 470 -2.30 -23.19 15.32
CA GLU A 470 -3.26 -24.11 14.69
C GLU A 470 -3.39 -25.46 15.42
N ASN A 471 -2.33 -25.93 16.06
CA ASN A 471 -2.31 -27.18 16.83
C ASN A 471 -3.16 -27.14 18.12
N ASN A 472 -3.66 -25.98 18.53
CA ASN A 472 -4.54 -25.84 19.70
C ASN A 472 -6.04 -26.13 19.41
N ILE A 473 -6.41 -26.45 18.15
CA ILE A 473 -7.81 -26.50 17.70
C ILE A 473 -8.65 -27.62 18.33
N ILE A 474 -8.04 -28.70 18.85
CA ILE A 474 -8.78 -29.98 18.96
C ILE A 474 -9.35 -30.33 20.36
N ALA A 475 -9.01 -29.67 21.50
CA ALA A 475 -9.58 -30.18 22.78
C ALA A 475 -9.71 -29.29 24.03
N SER A 476 -9.24 -28.04 24.12
CA SER A 476 -9.47 -27.23 25.36
C SER A 476 -9.14 -25.74 25.23
N THR A 477 -9.49 -25.11 24.10
CA THR A 477 -9.33 -23.66 23.90
C THR A 477 -10.02 -22.83 24.98
N SER A 478 -11.16 -23.29 25.52
CA SER A 478 -11.86 -22.63 26.64
C SER A 478 -10.98 -22.47 27.88
N ASP A 479 -10.18 -23.48 28.22
CA ASP A 479 -9.41 -23.49 29.47
C ASP A 479 -8.16 -22.63 29.34
N ILE A 480 -7.50 -22.71 28.18
CA ILE A 480 -6.34 -21.87 27.87
C ILE A 480 -6.77 -20.42 27.84
N MET A 481 -7.87 -20.11 27.18
CA MET A 481 -8.33 -18.73 27.07
C MET A 481 -8.86 -18.20 28.39
N ASN A 482 -9.57 -18.99 29.19
CA ASN A 482 -9.95 -18.55 30.54
C ASN A 482 -8.73 -18.29 31.41
N ILE A 483 -7.74 -19.18 31.40
CA ILE A 483 -6.48 -18.97 32.14
C ILE A 483 -5.76 -17.74 31.60
N VAL A 484 -5.49 -17.68 30.30
CA VAL A 484 -4.70 -16.63 29.65
C VAL A 484 -5.39 -15.27 29.72
N CYS A 485 -6.69 -15.16 29.44
CA CYS A 485 -7.42 -13.89 29.56
C CYS A 485 -7.52 -13.42 31.00
N THR A 486 -7.81 -14.32 31.96
CA THR A 486 -7.85 -13.95 33.38
C THR A 486 -6.51 -13.36 33.78
N HIS A 487 -5.43 -14.06 33.48
CA HIS A 487 -4.13 -13.60 33.91
C HIS A 487 -3.68 -12.34 33.16
N ILE A 488 -3.86 -12.24 31.84
CA ILE A 488 -3.51 -11.04 31.05
C ILE A 488 -4.19 -9.80 31.61
N LEU A 489 -5.50 -9.87 31.85
CA LEU A 489 -6.27 -8.72 32.32
C LEU A 489 -5.89 -8.31 33.75
N THR A 490 -5.42 -9.26 34.57
CA THR A 490 -4.89 -8.96 35.91
C THR A 490 -3.41 -8.57 35.92
N MET A 491 -2.65 -8.97 34.91
CA MET A 491 -1.20 -8.77 34.80
C MET A 491 -0.88 -7.35 34.33
N PHE A 492 -1.62 -6.82 33.37
CA PHE A 492 -1.34 -5.52 32.76
C PHE A 492 -2.30 -4.43 33.25
N ASN A 493 -1.87 -3.66 34.25
CA ASN A 493 -2.67 -2.61 34.89
C ASN A 493 -3.09 -1.50 33.92
N ASN A 494 -2.27 -1.24 32.90
CA ASN A 494 -2.46 -0.15 31.93
C ASN A 494 -2.96 -0.66 30.58
N LEU A 495 -3.44 -1.91 30.49
CA LEU A 495 -3.92 -2.47 29.23
C LEU A 495 -5.20 -1.75 28.78
N ILE A 496 -5.10 -1.06 27.65
CA ILE A 496 -6.17 -0.28 27.03
C ILE A 496 -6.76 -1.06 25.85
N CYS A 497 -5.94 -1.79 25.10
CA CYS A 497 -6.34 -2.51 23.90
C CYS A 497 -5.86 -3.96 23.95
N LEU A 498 -6.80 -4.90 23.82
CA LEU A 498 -6.52 -6.34 23.78
C LEU A 498 -7.14 -6.96 22.53
N LYS A 499 -6.33 -7.59 21.68
CA LYS A 499 -6.79 -8.26 20.46
C LYS A 499 -6.43 -9.73 20.45
N PHE A 500 -7.43 -10.58 20.40
CA PHE A 500 -7.28 -12.00 20.13
C PHE A 500 -7.65 -12.29 18.69
N HIS A 501 -6.66 -12.67 17.90
CA HIS A 501 -6.86 -13.13 16.55
C HIS A 501 -6.85 -14.66 16.54
N PRO A 502 -7.88 -15.30 15.95
CA PRO A 502 -7.71 -16.69 15.55
C PRO A 502 -6.58 -16.74 14.51
N TYR A 503 -5.94 -17.89 14.41
CA TYR A 503 -4.90 -18.25 13.46
C TYR A 503 -4.76 -17.36 12.20
N SER A 504 -3.51 -16.98 11.88
CA SER A 504 -3.16 -15.94 10.90
C SER A 504 -3.38 -16.27 9.41
N ASN A 505 -4.05 -17.38 9.06
CA ASN A 505 -4.29 -17.74 7.65
C ASN A 505 -5.71 -17.39 7.19
N ILE A 506 -5.78 -16.48 6.22
CA ILE A 506 -6.99 -16.00 5.54
C ILE A 506 -7.66 -17.07 4.65
N HIS A 507 -7.10 -18.29 4.54
CA HIS A 507 -7.48 -19.24 3.48
C HIS A 507 -7.94 -20.64 3.91
N VAL A 508 -8.09 -20.95 5.20
CA VAL A 508 -8.67 -22.26 5.56
C VAL A 508 -10.19 -22.15 5.59
N ALA A 509 -10.83 -22.70 4.55
CA ALA A 509 -12.27 -22.82 4.40
C ALA A 509 -12.88 -23.95 5.27
N SER A 510 -12.22 -24.37 6.35
CA SER A 510 -12.80 -25.33 7.29
C SER A 510 -13.63 -24.60 8.34
N ASP A 511 -14.82 -25.12 8.59
CA ASP A 511 -15.83 -24.59 9.53
C ASP A 511 -15.36 -24.53 11.01
N GLU A 512 -14.15 -24.98 11.33
CA GLU A 512 -13.58 -24.99 12.69
C GLU A 512 -12.74 -23.73 12.94
N ARG A 513 -13.41 -22.57 13.06
CA ARG A 513 -12.74 -21.34 13.51
C ARG A 513 -12.65 -21.36 15.03
N LEU A 514 -11.48 -21.02 15.57
CA LEU A 514 -11.23 -20.83 17.00
C LEU A 514 -12.25 -19.84 17.58
N SER A 515 -13.10 -20.32 18.48
CA SER A 515 -14.16 -19.55 19.09
C SER A 515 -14.16 -19.74 20.63
N PHE A 516 -14.46 -18.68 21.39
CA PHE A 516 -14.52 -18.74 22.87
C PHE A 516 -15.83 -19.36 23.33
N SER A 517 -15.76 -20.47 24.06
CA SER A 517 -16.88 -21.04 24.80
C SER A 517 -16.75 -20.70 26.28
N LEU A 518 -17.62 -19.83 26.82
CA LEU A 518 -17.69 -19.52 28.24
C LEU A 518 -18.78 -20.38 28.89
N LYS A 519 -18.37 -21.57 29.39
CA LYS A 519 -19.28 -22.47 30.13
C LYS A 519 -19.89 -21.80 31.36
N GLU A 520 -19.20 -20.82 31.94
CA GLU A 520 -19.63 -20.04 33.11
C GLU A 520 -19.21 -18.57 32.95
N PRO A 521 -19.89 -17.61 33.63
CA PRO A 521 -19.48 -16.22 33.63
C PRO A 521 -18.02 -16.08 34.09
N PRO A 522 -17.14 -15.41 33.32
CA PRO A 522 -15.75 -15.26 33.70
C PRO A 522 -15.57 -14.50 35.03
N THR A 523 -14.52 -14.81 35.78
CA THR A 523 -14.23 -14.11 37.05
C THR A 523 -13.38 -12.85 36.87
N PHE A 524 -12.87 -12.61 35.66
CA PHE A 524 -11.99 -11.48 35.37
C PHE A 524 -12.73 -10.17 35.11
N PHE A 525 -12.04 -9.07 35.40
CA PHE A 525 -12.49 -7.69 35.17
C PHE A 525 -11.29 -6.84 34.74
N SER A 526 -11.54 -5.75 34.02
CA SER A 526 -10.51 -4.73 33.79
C SER A 526 -11.11 -3.34 33.96
N SER A 527 -10.37 -2.50 34.70
CA SER A 527 -10.71 -1.10 34.90
C SER A 527 -10.16 -0.16 33.83
N SER A 528 -9.22 -0.62 33.01
CA SER A 528 -8.50 0.20 32.00
C SER A 528 -8.82 -0.17 30.56
N LEU A 529 -9.37 -1.36 30.32
CA LEU A 529 -9.61 -1.86 28.97
C LEU A 529 -10.68 -1.02 28.27
N MET A 530 -10.31 -0.44 27.14
CA MET A 530 -11.13 0.44 26.31
C MET A 530 -11.50 -0.21 24.98
N GLU A 531 -10.65 -1.10 24.46
CA GLU A 531 -10.84 -1.83 23.20
C GLU A 531 -10.58 -3.34 23.38
N LEU A 532 -11.53 -4.17 22.98
CA LEU A 532 -11.43 -5.63 23.01
C LEU A 532 -11.82 -6.22 21.65
N HIS A 533 -10.92 -7.02 21.05
CA HIS A 533 -11.18 -7.79 19.84
C HIS A 533 -11.13 -9.27 20.15
N ILE A 534 -12.21 -10.00 19.89
CA ILE A 534 -12.36 -11.38 20.34
C ILE A 534 -13.30 -12.18 19.42
N ASN A 535 -13.13 -13.50 19.35
CA ASN A 535 -13.92 -14.39 18.50
C ASN A 535 -14.68 -15.43 19.33
N VAL A 536 -15.95 -15.24 19.63
CA VAL A 536 -16.70 -16.14 20.54
C VAL A 536 -17.46 -17.26 19.82
N GLU A 537 -17.79 -18.34 20.54
CA GLU A 537 -18.54 -19.48 20.01
C GLU A 537 -19.98 -19.08 19.78
N ASP A 538 -20.65 -18.52 20.78
CA ASP A 538 -22.04 -18.08 20.65
C ASP A 538 -22.29 -16.67 21.23
N PHE A 539 -23.53 -16.19 21.05
CA PHE A 539 -23.92 -14.86 21.52
C PHE A 539 -24.03 -14.78 23.06
N THR A 540 -24.25 -15.89 23.76
CA THR A 540 -24.24 -15.94 25.23
C THR A 540 -22.87 -15.58 25.77
N ASP A 541 -21.80 -16.04 25.12
CA ASP A 541 -20.43 -15.71 25.47
C ASP A 541 -20.15 -14.20 25.34
N CYS A 542 -20.69 -13.55 24.30
CA CYS A 542 -20.65 -12.08 24.18
C CYS A 542 -21.28 -11.40 25.40
N LEU A 543 -22.47 -11.86 25.80
CA LEU A 543 -23.21 -11.26 26.91
C LEU A 543 -22.47 -11.46 28.24
N TYR A 544 -21.82 -12.61 28.43
CA TYR A 544 -20.95 -12.82 29.59
C TYR A 544 -19.76 -11.86 29.59
N LEU A 545 -19.14 -11.56 28.45
CA LEU A 545 -18.05 -10.58 28.42
C LEU A 545 -18.54 -9.15 28.71
N LEU A 546 -19.77 -8.81 28.34
CA LEU A 546 -20.35 -7.47 28.49
C LEU A 546 -21.12 -7.21 29.79
N ASP A 547 -21.12 -8.14 30.73
CA ASP A 547 -21.88 -8.09 31.99
C ASP A 547 -21.27 -7.12 33.04
N GLY A 548 -21.01 -5.87 32.64
CA GLY A 548 -20.56 -4.78 33.52
C GLY A 548 -19.11 -4.86 34.02
N ARG A 549 -18.31 -5.83 33.55
CA ARG A 549 -16.94 -6.10 34.00
C ARG A 549 -15.85 -5.24 33.35
N PHE A 550 -16.19 -4.54 32.26
CA PHE A 550 -15.29 -3.62 31.57
C PHE A 550 -15.86 -2.20 31.59
N LYS A 551 -15.62 -1.48 32.68
CA LYS A 551 -16.26 -0.15 32.90
C LYS A 551 -15.84 0.92 31.90
N GLN A 552 -14.69 0.78 31.25
CA GLN A 552 -14.15 1.75 30.28
C GLN A 552 -14.23 1.28 28.82
N LEU A 553 -14.81 0.10 28.56
CA LEU A 553 -14.88 -0.47 27.22
C LEU A 553 -15.79 0.37 26.32
N HIS A 554 -15.21 0.98 25.29
CA HIS A 554 -15.95 1.74 24.29
C HIS A 554 -15.99 1.04 22.93
N THR A 555 -14.99 0.18 22.63
CA THR A 555 -14.91 -0.56 21.37
C THR A 555 -14.88 -2.05 21.67
N PHE A 556 -15.91 -2.77 21.23
CA PHE A 556 -15.96 -4.22 21.32
C PHE A 556 -16.13 -4.81 19.92
N TYR A 557 -15.06 -5.39 19.39
CA TYR A 557 -15.09 -6.11 18.12
C TYR A 557 -15.24 -7.59 18.40
N VAL A 558 -16.37 -8.16 18.00
CA VAL A 558 -16.66 -9.58 18.25
C VAL A 558 -17.07 -10.30 16.98
N ASN A 559 -16.42 -11.43 16.73
CA ASN A 559 -16.82 -12.39 15.69
C ASN A 559 -17.51 -13.58 16.36
N VAL A 560 -18.78 -13.84 16.02
CA VAL A 560 -19.58 -14.92 16.64
C VAL A 560 -19.68 -16.08 15.67
N HIS A 561 -19.29 -17.29 16.10
CA HIS A 561 -19.25 -18.47 15.23
C HIS A 561 -20.64 -19.08 14.99
N VAL A 562 -21.46 -19.21 16.04
CA VAL A 562 -22.81 -19.81 15.98
C VAL A 562 -23.86 -18.83 16.47
N PHE A 563 -24.82 -18.48 15.59
CA PHE A 563 -25.99 -17.69 15.96
C PHE A 563 -27.10 -18.61 16.50
N PHE A 564 -27.13 -18.82 17.81
CA PHE A 564 -28.35 -19.26 18.50
C PHE A 564 -29.08 -18.06 19.11
N SER A 565 -30.41 -18.04 19.02
CA SER A 565 -31.22 -17.02 19.69
C SER A 565 -31.01 -17.12 21.21
N PRO A 566 -30.47 -16.09 21.88
CA PRO A 566 -30.33 -16.13 23.34
C PRO A 566 -31.72 -16.29 23.98
N THR A 567 -31.82 -17.12 25.02
CA THR A 567 -33.04 -17.18 25.84
C THR A 567 -33.29 -15.83 26.52
N GLN A 568 -34.55 -15.37 26.55
CA GLN A 568 -34.99 -14.09 27.15
C GLN A 568 -34.45 -13.84 28.58
N ALA A 569 -34.14 -14.89 29.32
CA ALA A 569 -33.55 -14.84 30.65
C ALA A 569 -32.13 -14.23 30.71
N ILE A 570 -31.37 -14.27 29.59
CA ILE A 570 -29.98 -13.78 29.51
C ILE A 570 -29.96 -12.31 29.11
N ILE A 571 -30.84 -11.89 28.19
CA ILE A 571 -31.00 -10.49 27.77
C ILE A 571 -31.35 -9.59 28.96
N ASN A 572 -32.20 -10.09 29.88
CA ASN A 572 -32.64 -9.33 31.06
C ASN A 572 -31.55 -9.16 32.14
N LYS A 573 -30.37 -9.80 32.00
CA LYS A 573 -29.27 -9.71 32.98
C LYS A 573 -28.23 -8.63 32.69
N VAL A 574 -28.24 -8.01 31.49
CA VAL A 574 -27.25 -6.99 31.12
C VAL A 574 -27.88 -5.59 31.13
N PRO A 575 -27.85 -4.85 32.26
CA PRO A 575 -28.40 -3.51 32.32
C PRO A 575 -27.53 -2.50 31.53
N GLY A 576 -28.14 -1.70 30.65
CA GLY A 576 -27.51 -0.51 30.06
C GLY A 576 -26.98 -0.61 28.63
N LEU A 577 -27.48 -1.52 27.78
CA LEU A 577 -27.04 -1.72 26.39
C LEU A 577 -27.39 -0.57 25.40
N GLU A 578 -27.61 0.66 25.88
CA GLU A 578 -28.15 1.80 25.09
C GLU A 578 -27.10 2.75 24.48
N THR A 579 -25.78 2.49 24.62
CA THR A 579 -24.75 3.36 24.02
C THR A 579 -23.66 2.60 23.25
N GLY A 580 -23.62 2.80 21.93
CA GLY A 580 -22.37 2.83 21.15
C GLY A 580 -21.72 1.52 20.69
N LEU A 581 -22.43 0.39 20.63
CA LEU A 581 -21.85 -0.87 20.11
C LEU A 581 -21.96 -0.94 18.58
N ILE A 582 -20.82 -1.06 17.89
CA ILE A 582 -20.75 -1.33 16.45
C ILE A 582 -20.63 -2.84 16.25
N PHE A 583 -21.70 -3.47 15.76
CA PHE A 583 -21.66 -4.88 15.35
C PHE A 583 -21.27 -4.96 13.87
N MET A 584 -20.11 -5.54 13.56
CA MET A 584 -19.75 -5.92 12.20
C MET A 584 -19.90 -7.44 12.06
N ALA A 585 -21.04 -7.88 11.53
CA ALA A 585 -21.26 -9.28 11.18
C ALA A 585 -20.73 -9.54 9.76
N GLN A 586 -19.84 -10.53 9.60
CA GLN A 586 -19.60 -11.13 8.29
C GLN A 586 -20.56 -12.31 8.13
N PRO A 587 -21.47 -12.31 7.14
CA PRO A 587 -22.31 -13.47 6.88
C PRO A 587 -21.42 -14.63 6.41
N GLY A 588 -21.47 -15.76 7.12
CA GLY A 588 -20.98 -17.03 6.59
C GLY A 588 -21.78 -17.44 5.34
N PRO A 589 -21.21 -18.27 4.45
CA PRO A 589 -21.95 -18.75 3.29
C PRO A 589 -23.17 -19.56 3.75
N THR A 590 -24.36 -19.04 3.48
CA THR A 590 -25.62 -19.76 3.68
C THR A 590 -25.69 -20.90 2.66
N ARG A 591 -25.75 -22.16 3.11
CA ARG A 591 -26.06 -23.29 2.23
C ARG A 591 -27.45 -23.09 1.59
N PRO A 592 -27.63 -23.33 0.29
CA PRO A 592 -28.95 -23.66 -0.23
C PRO A 592 -29.37 -25.01 0.34
N SER A 593 -30.63 -25.09 0.77
CA SER A 593 -31.32 -26.31 1.21
C SER A 593 -31.34 -27.41 0.15
#